data_AF-A0A534VFA2-F1
#
_entry.id   AF-A0A534VFA2-F1
#
_cell.length_a   1.000
_cell.length_b   1.000
_cell.length_c   1.000
_cell.angle_alpha   90.00
_cell.angle_beta   90.00
_cell.angle_gamma   90.00
#
_symmetry.space_group_name_H-M   'P 1'
#
loop_
_entity.id
_entity.type
_entity.pdbx_description
1 polymer ?
#
loop_
_entity_poly.entity_id
_entity_poly.type
_entity_poly.pdbx_seq_one_letter_code
_entity_poly.pdbx_strand_id
1 'polypeptide(L)'
;MISVIHHLHSAENAVAIEAPKFNRIKAGVFFIIIVLLIVATYFSPHIWHHGEAREALVIQDIVKNHRWVLPLRNGELPSKPILYHWMAASFALPLGLSDFTVRLPSVVGAALLVWVTYAVGAFGTNRKTGLLAVAILASTFEFWDSGTWQDGISGIAQAASLRARQHICRSLWQSSRKAPPARLSL
;
A
#
# COMPACT_ATOMS: atom_id res chain seq x y z
N MET A 1 22.47 -30.72 -37.10
CA MET A 1 21.37 -30.87 -36.11
C MET A 1 21.84 -30.86 -34.65
N ILE A 2 22.93 -31.56 -34.29
CA ILE A 2 23.42 -31.67 -32.89
C ILE A 2 23.89 -30.31 -32.28
N SER A 3 24.51 -29.44 -33.09
CA SER A 3 25.00 -28.12 -32.64
C SER A 3 23.86 -27.16 -32.21
N VAL A 4 22.72 -27.21 -32.89
CA VAL A 4 21.54 -26.39 -32.55
C VAL A 4 20.93 -26.84 -31.23
N ILE A 5 20.89 -28.14 -30.97
CA ILE A 5 20.34 -28.71 -29.73
C ILE A 5 21.20 -28.33 -28.52
N HIS A 6 22.53 -28.39 -28.64
CA HIS A 6 23.43 -27.96 -27.57
C HIS A 6 23.34 -26.44 -27.30
N HIS A 7 23.09 -25.65 -28.34
CA HIS A 7 22.97 -24.20 -28.20
C HIS A 7 21.65 -23.78 -27.54
N LEU A 8 20.56 -24.50 -27.83
CA LEU A 8 19.26 -24.31 -27.18
C LEU A 8 19.32 -24.74 -25.70
N HIS A 9 19.98 -25.85 -25.38
CA HIS A 9 20.17 -26.32 -23.99
C HIS A 9 20.96 -25.34 -23.11
N SER A 10 21.93 -24.63 -23.71
CA SER A 10 22.68 -23.58 -23.00
C SER A 10 21.85 -22.32 -22.75
N ALA A 11 20.93 -21.98 -23.66
CA ALA A 11 20.07 -20.81 -23.54
C ALA A 11 18.92 -21.00 -22.53
N GLU A 12 18.33 -22.20 -22.46
CA GLU A 12 17.31 -22.53 -21.46
C GLU A 12 17.90 -22.58 -20.03
N ASN A 13 19.16 -23.02 -19.88
CA ASN A 13 19.87 -22.97 -18.60
C ASN A 13 20.35 -21.56 -18.21
N ALA A 14 20.62 -20.66 -19.16
CA ALA A 14 20.98 -19.27 -18.89
C ALA A 14 19.79 -18.39 -18.47
N VAL A 15 18.57 -18.78 -18.86
CA VAL A 15 17.31 -18.10 -18.48
C VAL A 15 16.70 -18.71 -17.21
N ALA A 16 17.34 -19.72 -16.61
CA ALA A 16 17.11 -20.06 -15.22
C ALA A 16 17.59 -18.90 -14.34
N ILE A 17 16.78 -17.84 -14.27
CA ILE A 17 16.86 -16.81 -13.24
C ILE A 17 16.85 -17.59 -11.93
N GLU A 18 18.01 -17.76 -11.31
CA GLU A 18 18.10 -18.36 -9.99
C GLU A 18 17.17 -17.57 -9.09
N ALA A 19 15.98 -18.12 -8.86
CA ALA A 19 14.92 -17.37 -8.20
C ALA A 19 15.47 -17.02 -6.82
N PRO A 20 15.68 -15.72 -6.50
CA PRO A 20 16.49 -15.33 -5.36
C PRO A 20 16.00 -16.07 -4.12
N LYS A 21 16.90 -16.78 -3.45
CA LYS A 21 16.55 -17.58 -2.26
C LYS A 21 15.84 -16.66 -1.27
N PHE A 22 14.65 -17.06 -0.85
CA PHE A 22 13.82 -16.26 0.05
C PHE A 22 14.55 -16.11 1.39
N ASN A 23 15.04 -14.90 1.68
CA ASN A 23 15.73 -14.60 2.93
C ASN A 23 14.76 -13.88 3.87
N ARG A 24 14.44 -14.53 5.00
CA ARG A 24 13.52 -14.02 6.02
C ARG A 24 13.98 -12.69 6.61
N ILE A 25 15.29 -12.47 6.72
CA ILE A 25 15.88 -11.23 7.25
C ILE A 25 15.63 -10.09 6.26
N LYS A 26 15.92 -10.31 4.97
CA LYS A 26 15.67 -9.30 3.92
C LYS A 26 14.17 -8.95 3.82
N ALA A 27 13.31 -9.95 3.94
CA ALA A 27 11.86 -9.73 3.99
C ALA A 27 11.45 -8.90 5.22
N GLY A 28 11.99 -9.21 6.40
CA GLY A 28 11.74 -8.43 7.62
C GLY A 28 12.18 -6.98 7.48
N VAL A 29 13.40 -6.74 6.99
CA VAL A 29 13.93 -5.39 6.73
C VAL A 29 13.05 -4.64 5.74
N PHE A 30 12.58 -5.30 4.68
CA PHE A 30 11.67 -4.70 3.70
C PHE A 30 10.36 -4.22 4.34
N PHE A 31 9.72 -5.03 5.19
CA PHE A 31 8.53 -4.60 5.92
C PHE A 31 8.81 -3.46 6.88
N ILE A 32 9.93 -3.50 7.61
CA ILE A 32 10.32 -2.42 8.53
C ILE A 32 10.50 -1.11 7.75
N ILE A 33 11.18 -1.14 6.60
CA ILE A 33 11.35 0.06 5.75
C ILE A 33 9.99 0.59 5.30
N ILE A 34 9.08 -0.26 4.83
CA ILE A 34 7.73 0.19 4.41
C ILE A 34 6.98 0.84 5.57
N VAL A 35 6.98 0.21 6.75
CA VAL A 35 6.30 0.76 7.93
C VAL A 35 6.94 2.09 8.35
N LEU A 36 8.27 2.19 8.34
CA LEU A 36 8.97 3.44 8.64
C LEU A 36 8.65 4.54 7.62
N LEU A 37 8.55 4.21 6.33
CA LEU A 37 8.14 5.15 5.29
C LEU A 37 6.71 5.64 5.53
N ILE A 38 5.77 4.74 5.84
CA ILE A 38 4.39 5.12 6.20
C ILE A 38 4.43 6.07 7.40
N VAL A 39 5.11 5.71 8.50
CA VAL A 39 5.19 6.59 9.67
C VAL A 39 5.80 7.96 9.31
N ALA A 40 6.88 7.98 8.53
CA ALA A 40 7.56 9.20 8.13
C ALA A 40 6.67 10.11 7.26
N THR A 41 5.90 9.55 6.32
CA THR A 41 4.96 10.30 5.47
C THR A 41 3.84 10.95 6.29
N TYR A 42 3.37 10.29 7.35
CA TYR A 42 2.28 10.83 8.17
C TYR A 42 2.76 11.73 9.31
N PHE A 43 4.06 11.74 9.60
CA PHE A 43 4.70 12.61 10.60
C PHE A 43 4.97 14.05 10.09
N SER A 44 4.98 14.28 8.77
CA SER A 44 5.23 15.59 8.14
C SER A 44 4.23 15.87 7.01
N PRO A 45 3.63 17.08 6.84
CA PRO A 45 3.68 18.32 7.62
C PRO A 45 2.41 18.53 8.49
N HIS A 46 2.30 19.69 9.15
CA HIS A 46 1.11 20.16 9.87
C HIS A 46 -0.20 19.97 9.06
N ILE A 47 -1.34 19.94 9.74
CA ILE A 47 -2.65 19.92 9.07
C ILE A 47 -2.79 21.19 8.21
N TRP A 48 -2.53 21.08 6.91
CA TRP A 48 -2.65 22.16 5.93
C TRP A 48 -3.94 22.08 5.11
N HIS A 49 -4.50 20.88 4.97
CA HIS A 49 -5.68 20.67 4.13
C HIS A 49 -6.97 20.96 4.88
N HIS A 50 -7.85 21.73 4.23
CA HIS A 50 -9.17 22.09 4.75
C HIS A 50 -10.00 20.86 5.16
N GLY A 51 -9.84 19.74 4.45
CA GLY A 51 -10.47 18.46 4.78
C GLY A 51 -9.98 17.92 6.12
N GLU A 52 -8.67 17.74 6.29
CA GLU A 52 -8.06 17.22 7.51
C GLU A 52 -8.37 18.09 8.75
N ALA A 53 -8.34 19.42 8.59
CA ALA A 53 -8.66 20.36 9.66
C ALA A 53 -10.11 20.21 10.15
N ARG A 54 -11.05 19.99 9.23
CA ARG A 54 -12.47 19.76 9.57
C ARG A 54 -12.64 18.47 10.38
N GLU A 55 -11.92 17.40 10.02
CA GLU A 55 -11.98 16.14 10.77
C GLU A 55 -11.36 16.30 12.16
N ALA A 56 -10.24 17.03 12.25
CA ALA A 56 -9.55 17.31 13.51
C ALA A 56 -10.43 18.10 14.50
N LEU A 57 -11.26 19.03 14.02
CA LEU A 57 -12.22 19.77 14.85
C LEU A 57 -13.28 18.85 15.47
N VAL A 58 -13.77 17.86 14.71
CA VAL A 58 -14.74 16.89 15.23
C VAL A 58 -14.10 16.02 16.31
N ILE A 59 -12.85 15.57 16.08
CA ILE A 59 -12.10 14.79 17.06
C ILE A 59 -11.80 15.62 18.31
N GLN A 60 -11.44 16.89 18.13
CA GLN A 60 -11.26 17.83 19.23
C GLN A 60 -12.54 17.97 20.06
N ASP A 61 -13.71 18.00 19.41
CA ASP A 61 -15.00 18.06 20.08
C ASP A 61 -15.27 16.82 20.93
N ILE A 62 -14.99 15.63 20.40
CA ILE A 62 -15.10 14.36 21.16
C ILE A 62 -14.17 14.36 22.36
N VAL A 63 -12.92 14.79 22.19
CA VAL A 63 -11.90 14.76 23.25
C VAL A 63 -12.19 15.79 24.34
N LYS A 64 -12.58 17.02 23.97
CA LYS A 64 -12.82 18.12 24.93
C LYS A 64 -14.19 18.05 25.59
N ASN A 65 -15.23 17.71 24.84
CA ASN A 65 -16.63 17.77 25.29
C ASN A 65 -17.25 16.38 25.51
N HIS A 66 -16.50 15.30 25.29
CA HIS A 66 -16.96 13.91 25.45
C HIS A 66 -18.22 13.56 24.65
N ARG A 67 -18.46 14.24 23.53
CA ARG A 67 -19.61 14.01 22.65
C ARG A 67 -19.34 12.87 21.66
N TRP A 68 -19.44 11.63 22.13
CA TRP A 68 -19.20 10.44 21.28
C TRP A 68 -20.29 10.18 20.25
N VAL A 69 -21.55 10.45 20.60
CA VAL A 69 -22.71 10.11 19.75
C VAL A 69 -22.95 11.17 18.67
N LEU A 70 -22.83 12.45 19.03
CA LEU A 70 -23.10 13.58 18.14
C LEU A 70 -22.05 14.68 18.30
N PRO A 71 -20.82 14.46 17.80
CA PRO A 71 -19.79 15.50 17.83
C PRO A 71 -20.11 16.58 16.80
N LEU A 72 -19.79 17.82 17.16
CA LEU A 72 -20.07 18.99 16.33
C LEU A 72 -18.77 19.56 15.78
N ARG A 73 -18.79 19.92 14.50
CA ARG A 73 -17.75 20.72 13.86
C ARG A 73 -18.16 22.18 13.92
N ASN A 74 -17.70 22.90 14.95
CA ASN A 74 -18.02 24.33 15.14
C ASN A 74 -19.54 24.61 15.07
N GLY A 75 -20.37 23.74 15.67
CA GLY A 75 -21.83 23.86 15.66
C GLY A 75 -22.56 23.16 14.51
N GLU A 76 -21.84 22.65 13.51
CA GLU A 76 -22.42 21.90 12.39
C GLU A 76 -22.23 20.39 12.55
N LEU A 77 -23.14 19.61 11.97
CA LEU A 77 -22.98 18.17 11.89
C LEU A 77 -21.90 17.79 10.86
N PRO A 78 -20.98 16.87 11.20
CA PRO A 78 -19.98 16.39 10.26
C PRO A 78 -20.64 15.62 9.11
N SER A 79 -20.11 15.79 7.91
CA SER A 79 -20.58 15.12 6.70
C SER A 79 -20.07 13.69 6.55
N LYS A 80 -19.04 13.30 7.31
CA LYS A 80 -18.42 11.97 7.27
C LYS A 80 -18.94 11.09 8.40
N PRO A 81 -18.98 9.75 8.20
CA PRO A 81 -19.40 8.82 9.24
C PRO A 81 -18.45 8.82 10.44
N ILE A 82 -19.02 8.67 11.64
CA ILE A 82 -18.32 8.85 12.93
C ILE A 82 -17.25 7.82 13.27
N LEU A 83 -17.20 6.69 12.56
CA LEU A 83 -16.28 5.59 12.85
C LEU A 83 -14.82 6.05 12.89
N TYR A 84 -14.42 6.87 11.90
CA TYR A 84 -13.07 7.41 11.84
C TYR A 84 -12.76 8.27 13.06
N HIS A 85 -13.70 9.13 13.45
CA HIS A 85 -13.55 10.03 14.59
C HIS A 85 -13.46 9.27 15.92
N TRP A 86 -14.17 8.16 16.07
CA TRP A 86 -14.05 7.30 17.26
C TRP A 86 -12.68 6.66 17.37
N MET A 87 -12.16 6.12 16.27
CA MET A 87 -10.81 5.56 16.24
C MET A 87 -9.79 6.65 16.58
N ALA A 88 -9.84 7.81 15.93
CA ALA A 88 -8.92 8.90 16.20
C ALA A 88 -9.03 9.43 17.65
N ALA A 89 -10.25 9.61 18.16
CA ALA A 89 -10.47 10.05 19.54
C ALA A 89 -9.96 9.03 20.56
N SER A 90 -10.09 7.73 20.30
CA SER A 90 -9.58 6.69 21.19
C SER A 90 -8.04 6.73 21.33
N PHE A 91 -7.33 7.12 20.27
CA PHE A 91 -5.88 7.39 20.35
C PHE A 91 -5.57 8.75 20.96
N ALA A 92 -6.41 9.77 20.73
CA ALA A 92 -6.23 11.14 21.22
C ALA A 92 -6.46 11.32 22.71
N LEU A 93 -7.32 10.51 23.32
CA LEU A 93 -7.56 10.52 24.75
C LEU A 93 -6.28 10.26 25.58
N PRO A 94 -5.52 9.16 25.36
CA PRO A 94 -4.30 8.88 26.13
C PRO A 94 -3.06 9.64 25.65
N LEU A 95 -2.93 9.92 24.35
CA LEU A 95 -1.72 10.54 23.76
C LEU A 95 -1.79 12.07 23.67
N GLY A 96 -2.97 12.64 23.94
CA GLY A 96 -3.25 14.04 23.68
C GLY A 96 -3.64 14.30 22.22
N LEU A 97 -4.34 15.41 22.01
CA LEU A 97 -4.73 15.88 20.70
C LEU A 97 -3.53 16.51 19.99
N SER A 98 -3.06 15.85 18.93
CA SER A 98 -2.01 16.34 18.04
C SER A 98 -2.30 15.93 16.60
N ASP A 99 -1.64 16.58 15.63
CA ASP A 99 -1.76 16.25 14.21
C ASP A 99 -1.43 14.77 13.95
N PHE A 100 -0.43 14.24 14.68
CA PHE A 100 -0.06 12.84 14.62
C PHE A 100 -1.20 11.93 15.10
N THR A 101 -1.81 12.27 16.24
CA THR A 101 -2.87 11.44 16.82
C THR A 101 -4.13 11.40 15.96
N VAL A 102 -4.43 12.51 15.25
CA VAL A 102 -5.54 12.58 14.28
C VAL A 102 -5.30 11.65 13.09
N ARG A 103 -4.04 11.46 12.68
CA ARG A 103 -3.64 10.63 11.53
C ARG A 103 -3.32 9.17 11.88
N LEU A 104 -3.16 8.85 13.17
CA LEU A 104 -2.83 7.50 13.63
C LEU A 104 -3.75 6.40 13.08
N PRO A 105 -5.09 6.56 13.02
CA PRO A 105 -5.96 5.55 12.42
C PRO A 105 -5.59 5.22 10.97
N SER A 106 -5.16 6.23 10.19
CA SER A 106 -4.74 6.04 8.80
C SER A 106 -3.40 5.31 8.69
N VAL A 107 -2.44 5.62 9.58
CA VAL A 107 -1.16 4.91 9.67
C VAL A 107 -1.39 3.43 9.99
N VAL A 108 -2.25 3.14 10.95
CA VAL A 108 -2.63 1.77 11.33
C VAL A 108 -3.34 1.08 10.17
N GLY A 109 -4.28 1.76 9.50
CA GLY A 109 -4.99 1.22 8.33
C GLY A 109 -4.04 0.89 7.17
N ALA A 110 -3.08 1.75 6.86
CA ALA A 110 -2.08 1.52 5.83
C ALA A 110 -1.16 0.34 6.16
N ALA A 111 -0.71 0.24 7.42
CA ALA A 111 0.09 -0.90 7.88
C ALA A 111 -0.69 -2.23 7.81
N LEU A 112 -1.96 -2.21 8.20
CA LEU A 112 -2.86 -3.36 8.07
C LEU A 112 -3.06 -3.75 6.60
N LEU A 113 -3.23 -2.79 5.70
CA LEU A 113 -3.39 -3.07 4.27
C LEU A 113 -2.15 -3.73 3.67
N VAL A 114 -0.95 -3.28 4.04
CA VAL A 114 0.32 -3.92 3.65
C VAL A 114 0.36 -5.37 4.15
N TRP A 115 -0.03 -5.60 5.40
CA TRP A 115 -0.02 -6.94 6.00
C TRP A 115 -1.05 -7.87 5.36
N VAL A 116 -2.28 -7.40 5.13
CA VAL A 116 -3.34 -8.16 4.45
C VAL A 116 -2.93 -8.49 3.02
N THR A 117 -2.33 -7.53 2.30
CA THR A 117 -1.83 -7.75 0.94
C THR A 117 -0.77 -8.85 0.89
N TYR A 118 0.16 -8.83 1.85
CA TYR A 118 1.13 -9.92 1.99
C TYR A 118 0.44 -11.25 2.32
N ALA A 119 -0.48 -11.26 3.29
CA ALA A 119 -1.16 -12.47 3.74
C ALA A 119 -1.95 -13.14 2.60
N VAL A 120 -2.71 -12.35 1.82
CA VAL A 120 -3.46 -12.84 0.66
C VAL A 120 -2.52 -13.40 -0.40
N GLY A 121 -1.45 -12.68 -0.76
CA GLY A 121 -0.48 -13.16 -1.74
C GLY A 121 0.34 -14.38 -1.29
N ALA A 122 0.62 -14.48 0.02
CA ALA A 122 1.33 -15.61 0.60
C ALA A 122 0.43 -16.85 0.74
N PHE A 123 -0.85 -16.66 1.09
CA PHE A 123 -1.82 -17.74 1.24
C PHE A 123 -2.23 -18.34 -0.12
N GLY A 124 -2.44 -17.49 -1.14
CA GLY A 124 -2.91 -17.94 -2.44
C GLY A 124 -1.84 -18.61 -3.32
N THR A 125 -0.55 -18.40 -3.07
CA THR A 125 0.52 -19.03 -3.87
C THR A 125 1.77 -19.30 -3.05
N ASN A 126 2.52 -18.26 -2.68
CA ASN A 126 3.84 -18.40 -2.11
C ASN A 126 4.28 -17.10 -1.41
N ARG A 127 5.18 -17.22 -0.42
CA ARG A 127 5.74 -16.04 0.30
C ARG A 127 6.41 -15.02 -0.63
N LYS A 128 7.05 -15.49 -1.70
CA LYS A 128 7.66 -14.61 -2.73
C LYS A 128 6.58 -13.78 -3.44
N THR A 129 5.45 -14.39 -3.78
CA THR A 129 4.31 -13.71 -4.40
C THR A 129 3.71 -12.66 -3.47
N GLY A 130 3.58 -12.98 -2.16
CA GLY A 130 3.15 -12.01 -1.15
C GLY A 130 4.08 -10.78 -1.06
N LEU A 131 5.41 -10.99 -1.06
CA LEU A 131 6.37 -9.87 -1.08
C LEU A 131 6.26 -9.03 -2.36
N LEU A 132 6.10 -9.66 -3.52
CA LEU A 132 5.91 -8.95 -4.78
C LEU A 132 4.60 -8.15 -4.80
N ALA A 133 3.52 -8.71 -4.26
CA ALA A 133 2.25 -8.00 -4.13
C ALA A 133 2.38 -6.74 -3.27
N VAL A 134 3.09 -6.82 -2.14
CA VAL A 134 3.40 -5.64 -1.31
C VAL A 134 4.30 -4.65 -2.04
N ALA A 135 5.32 -5.10 -2.78
CA ALA A 135 6.16 -4.21 -3.58
C ALA A 135 5.37 -3.47 -4.67
N ILE A 136 4.40 -4.15 -5.30
CA ILE A 136 3.48 -3.54 -6.28
C ILE A 136 2.55 -2.54 -5.58
N LEU A 137 2.02 -2.87 -4.40
CA LEU A 137 1.21 -1.95 -3.62
C LEU A 137 2.03 -0.71 -3.21
N ALA A 138 3.22 -0.90 -2.64
CA ALA A 138 4.08 0.19 -2.19
C ALA A 138 4.62 1.06 -3.34
N SER A 139 4.67 0.56 -4.57
CA SER A 139 4.97 1.37 -5.76
C SER A 139 3.75 2.08 -6.35
N THR A 140 2.56 1.84 -5.78
CA THR A 140 1.34 2.53 -6.18
C THR A 140 1.32 3.93 -5.58
N PHE A 141 1.35 4.96 -6.42
CA PHE A 141 1.22 6.34 -5.95
C PHE A 141 -0.05 6.56 -5.12
N GLU A 142 -1.19 6.00 -5.57
CA GLU A 142 -2.48 6.08 -4.84
C GLU A 142 -2.41 5.57 -3.40
N PHE A 143 -1.56 4.59 -3.11
CA PHE A 143 -1.41 4.06 -1.77
C PHE A 143 -0.83 5.13 -0.82
N TRP A 144 0.09 5.95 -1.32
CA TRP A 144 0.65 7.08 -0.58
C TRP A 144 -0.29 8.29 -0.58
N ASP A 145 -1.04 8.49 -1.66
CA ASP A 145 -1.94 9.63 -1.87
C ASP A 145 -3.28 9.52 -1.11
N SER A 146 -3.79 8.30 -0.95
CA SER A 146 -5.11 8.00 -0.35
C SER A 146 -5.26 8.47 1.09
N GLY A 147 -4.15 8.77 1.79
CA GLY A 147 -4.14 9.37 3.11
C GLY A 147 -4.04 10.90 3.12
N THR A 148 -3.76 11.55 1.99
CA THR A 148 -3.36 12.96 1.95
C THR A 148 -4.08 13.85 0.92
N TRP A 149 -4.91 13.34 -0.01
CA TRP A 149 -5.36 14.17 -1.14
C TRP A 149 -6.85 14.47 -1.30
N GLN A 150 -7.13 15.79 -1.39
CA GLN A 150 -8.26 16.41 -2.08
C GLN A 150 -7.81 17.46 -3.12
N ASP A 151 -6.53 17.48 -3.53
CA ASP A 151 -6.01 18.49 -4.47
C ASP A 151 -5.93 17.96 -5.93
N GLY A 152 -6.01 18.85 -6.93
CA GLY A 152 -6.16 18.47 -8.35
C GLY A 152 -4.86 18.20 -9.15
N ILE A 153 -3.70 18.20 -8.51
CA ILE A 153 -2.36 18.15 -9.17
C ILE A 153 -1.83 16.71 -9.32
N SER A 154 -2.36 15.73 -8.58
CA SER A 154 -1.89 14.33 -8.58
C SER A 154 -2.22 13.52 -9.85
N GLY A 155 -3.14 14.01 -10.70
CA GLY A 155 -3.58 13.29 -11.92
C GLY A 155 -2.45 12.98 -12.91
N ILE A 156 -1.40 13.80 -12.97
CA ILE A 156 -0.28 13.64 -13.91
C ILE A 156 0.66 12.51 -13.43
N ALA A 157 0.91 12.43 -12.12
CA ALA A 157 1.70 11.35 -11.51
C ALA A 157 0.95 10.01 -11.56
N GLN A 158 -0.37 10.05 -11.39
CA GLN A 158 -1.23 8.88 -11.52
C GLN A 158 -1.17 8.30 -12.94
N ALA A 159 -1.25 9.15 -13.97
CA ALA A 159 -1.13 8.73 -15.37
C ALA A 159 0.23 8.06 -15.69
N ALA A 160 1.34 8.56 -15.11
CA ALA A 160 2.66 7.95 -15.28
C ALA A 160 2.75 6.57 -14.59
N SER A 161 2.21 6.44 -13.38
CA SER A 161 2.21 5.19 -12.62
C SER A 161 1.33 4.11 -13.28
N LEU A 162 0.20 4.50 -13.89
CA LEU A 162 -0.68 3.61 -14.66
C LEU A 162 0.02 3.09 -15.92
N ARG A 163 0.79 3.95 -16.61
CA ARG A 163 1.53 3.59 -17.82
C ARG A 163 2.66 2.61 -17.54
N ALA A 164 3.41 2.82 -16.45
CA ALA A 164 4.42 1.86 -15.99
C ALA A 164 3.80 0.50 -15.65
N ARG A 165 2.62 0.51 -15.01
CA ARG A 165 1.85 -0.70 -14.67
C ARG A 165 1.44 -1.51 -15.90
N GLN A 166 0.89 -0.83 -16.91
CA GLN A 166 0.47 -1.49 -18.15
C GLN A 166 1.66 -2.14 -18.87
N HIS A 167 2.85 -1.54 -18.78
CA HIS A 167 4.06 -2.10 -19.35
C HIS A 167 4.49 -3.41 -18.68
N ILE A 168 4.45 -3.46 -17.35
CA ILE A 168 4.80 -4.66 -16.56
C ILE A 168 3.77 -5.77 -16.75
N CYS A 169 2.47 -5.45 -16.71
CA CYS A 169 1.44 -6.46 -16.96
C CYS A 169 1.51 -7.01 -18.39
N ARG A 170 1.78 -6.15 -19.40
CA ARG A 170 2.00 -6.61 -20.77
C ARG A 170 3.21 -7.51 -20.91
N SER A 171 4.33 -7.17 -20.27
CA SER A 171 5.54 -7.99 -20.38
C SER A 171 5.36 -9.38 -19.75
N LEU A 172 4.69 -9.46 -18.59
CA LEU A 172 4.36 -10.72 -17.92
C LEU A 172 3.36 -11.55 -18.73
N TRP A 173 2.33 -10.92 -19.29
CA TRP A 173 1.34 -11.63 -20.11
C TRP A 173 1.91 -12.13 -21.44
N GLN A 174 2.77 -11.34 -22.10
CA GLN A 174 3.47 -11.79 -23.30
C GLN A 174 4.45 -12.93 -23.01
N SER A 175 5.10 -12.91 -21.84
CA SER A 175 5.93 -14.03 -21.37
C SER A 175 5.10 -15.30 -21.18
N SER A 176 3.90 -15.18 -20.60
CA SER A 176 2.96 -16.30 -20.42
C SER A 176 2.47 -16.90 -21.74
N ARG A 177 2.25 -16.10 -22.80
CA ARG A 177 1.80 -16.62 -24.11
C ARG A 177 2.88 -17.32 -24.93
N LYS A 178 4.16 -17.10 -24.62
CA LYS A 178 5.28 -17.71 -25.34
C LYS A 178 5.63 -19.12 -24.82
N ALA A 179 4.95 -19.61 -23.79
CA ALA A 179 5.09 -20.99 -23.34
C ALA A 179 4.57 -21.94 -24.44
N PRO A 180 5.40 -22.85 -24.98
CA PRO A 180 4.96 -23.80 -26.00
C PRO A 180 3.89 -24.73 -25.42
N PRO A 181 2.87 -25.14 -26.20
CA PRO A 181 1.88 -26.10 -25.72
C PRO A 181 2.58 -27.39 -25.32
N ALA A 182 2.25 -27.90 -24.12
CA ALA A 182 2.76 -29.17 -23.63
C ALA A 182 2.49 -30.25 -24.68
N ARG A 183 3.56 -30.75 -25.29
CA ARG A 183 3.50 -31.81 -26.30
C ARG A 183 3.23 -33.12 -25.56
N LEU A 184 1.96 -33.49 -25.44
CA LEU A 184 1.54 -34.82 -25.00
C LEU A 184 2.03 -35.83 -26.05
N SER A 185 3.14 -36.50 -25.77
CA SER A 185 3.58 -37.69 -26.51
C SER A 185 2.83 -38.90 -25.95
N LEU A 186 1.83 -39.36 -26.71
CA LEU A 186 1.33 -40.74 -26.67
C LEU A 186 2.15 -41.57 -27.67
#